data_AF-A0A2W5RJK2-F1
#
_entry.id   AF-A0A2W5RJK2-F1
#
_cell.length_a   1.000
_cell.length_b   1.000
_cell.length_c   1.000
_cell.angle_alpha   90.00
_cell.angle_beta   90.00
_cell.angle_gamma   90.00
#
_symmetry.space_group_name_H-M   'P 1'
#
loop_
_entity.id
_entity.type
_entity.pdbx_description
1 polymer ?
#
loop_
_entity_poly.entity_id
_entity_poly.type
_entity_poly.pdbx_seq_one_letter_code
_entity_poly.pdbx_strand_id
1 'polypeptide(L)'
;MNRLLALVPALSLSALAATAMAQTPPAAPAPAKPVVKTSCSDYLALDETIKPKFVYFVVGHGKHGKKDAVFDEVAVEKIKPQLDEYCKVNLTKSAYDKVMASSMASEPHGLKAK
;
A
#
# COMPACT_ATOMS: atom_id res chain seq x y z
N MET A 1 -69.26 17.07 19.79
CA MET A 1 -69.76 17.67 18.53
C MET A 1 -68.59 18.29 17.78
N ASN A 2 -68.80 18.48 16.48
CA ASN A 2 -67.86 18.50 15.38
C ASN A 2 -66.92 19.74 15.31
N ARG A 3 -65.65 19.46 14.98
CA ARG A 3 -64.62 20.20 14.22
C ARG A 3 -64.74 21.72 13.99
N LEU A 4 -63.60 22.41 14.20
CA LEU A 4 -63.05 23.41 13.27
C LEU A 4 -61.51 23.42 13.36
N LEU A 5 -60.87 23.34 12.19
CA LEU A 5 -59.42 23.46 12.00
C LEU A 5 -58.95 24.88 12.39
N ALA A 6 -57.80 24.97 13.05
CA ALA A 6 -56.97 26.17 13.03
C ALA A 6 -55.52 25.77 12.75
N LEU A 7 -55.07 26.21 11.58
CA LEU A 7 -53.74 26.12 11.02
C LEU A 7 -52.80 27.05 11.83
N VAL A 8 -51.75 26.53 12.45
CA VAL A 8 -50.64 27.36 12.94
C VAL A 8 -49.33 26.68 12.57
N PRO A 9 -48.60 27.14 11.54
CA PRO A 9 -47.23 26.71 11.34
C PRO A 9 -46.38 27.46 12.37
N ALA A 10 -46.02 26.79 13.46
CA ALA A 10 -44.94 27.29 14.31
C ALA A 10 -43.64 27.09 13.54
N LEU A 11 -43.15 28.14 12.87
CA LEU A 11 -41.77 28.22 12.38
C LEU A 11 -40.83 28.15 13.60
N SER A 12 -40.46 26.94 13.99
CA SER A 12 -39.40 26.72 14.98
C SER A 12 -38.04 26.98 14.33
N LEU A 13 -37.53 28.18 14.62
CA LEU A 13 -36.21 28.69 14.31
C LEU A 13 -35.15 27.71 14.86
N SER A 14 -34.64 26.80 14.03
CA SER A 14 -33.52 25.93 14.39
C SER A 14 -32.25 26.59 13.89
N ALA A 15 -31.59 27.35 14.76
CA ALA A 15 -30.26 27.85 14.52
C ALA A 15 -29.29 26.67 14.40
N LEU A 16 -28.88 26.35 13.18
CA LEU A 16 -27.86 25.35 12.93
C LEU A 16 -26.52 25.96 13.34
N ALA A 17 -26.06 25.64 14.55
CA ALA A 17 -24.71 25.96 14.98
C ALA A 17 -23.72 25.19 14.08
N ALA A 18 -23.12 25.90 13.13
CA ALA A 18 -22.03 25.37 12.31
C ALA A 18 -20.82 25.13 13.21
N THR A 19 -20.66 23.89 13.70
CA THR A 19 -19.39 23.46 14.28
C THR A 19 -18.38 23.41 13.14
N ALA A 20 -17.53 24.42 13.05
CA ALA A 20 -16.35 24.41 12.20
C ALA A 20 -15.48 23.21 12.58
N MET A 21 -15.58 22.13 11.80
CA MET A 21 -14.60 21.06 11.84
C MET A 21 -13.29 21.69 11.39
N ALA A 22 -12.34 21.83 12.32
CA ALA A 22 -10.97 22.19 11.99
C ALA A 22 -10.42 21.09 11.08
N GLN A 23 -10.47 21.32 9.77
CA GLN A 23 -9.91 20.44 8.76
C GLN A 23 -8.40 20.45 8.97
N THR A 24 -7.87 19.42 9.63
CA THR A 24 -6.42 19.19 9.67
C THR A 24 -5.99 18.98 8.21
N PRO A 25 -5.11 19.82 7.66
CA PRO A 25 -4.63 19.63 6.30
C PRO A 25 -4.05 18.22 6.17
N PRO A 26 -4.29 17.51 5.04
CA PRO A 26 -3.59 16.25 4.80
C PRO A 26 -2.10 16.51 4.91
N ALA A 27 -1.42 15.73 5.75
CA ALA A 27 0.02 15.83 5.92
C ALA A 27 0.68 15.73 4.53
N ALA A 28 1.61 16.65 4.26
CA ALA A 28 2.36 16.63 3.01
C ALA A 28 2.99 15.23 2.82
N PRO A 29 2.93 14.65 1.61
CA PRO A 29 3.47 13.32 1.37
C PRO A 29 4.96 13.33 1.74
N ALA A 30 5.35 12.38 2.60
CA ALA A 30 6.74 12.24 3.00
C ALA A 30 7.62 12.03 1.74
N PRO A 31 8.84 12.59 1.73
CA PRO A 31 9.75 12.41 0.60
C PRO A 31 9.95 10.93 0.29
N ALA A 32 9.91 10.58 -0.99
CA ALA A 32 10.03 9.19 -1.44
C ALA A 32 11.37 8.59 -0.97
N LYS A 33 11.28 7.59 -0.08
CA LYS A 33 12.46 6.88 0.42
C LYS A 33 13.06 6.03 -0.71
N PRO A 34 14.40 5.89 -0.77
CA PRO A 34 15.03 4.94 -1.67
C PRO A 34 14.47 3.53 -1.46
N VAL A 35 14.18 2.82 -2.54
CA VAL A 35 13.55 1.49 -2.49
C VAL A 35 14.33 0.49 -1.63
N VAL A 36 15.67 0.60 -1.63
CA VAL A 36 16.57 -0.23 -0.81
C VAL A 36 16.46 0.02 0.70
N LYS A 37 15.81 1.11 1.13
CA LYS A 37 15.61 1.46 2.54
C LYS A 37 14.18 1.22 3.02
N THR A 38 13.32 0.62 2.19
CA THR A 38 11.90 0.41 2.52
C THR A 38 11.77 -0.65 3.61
N SER A 39 11.28 -0.23 4.78
CA SER A 39 10.89 -1.15 5.86
C SER A 39 9.54 -1.81 5.56
N CYS A 40 9.19 -2.85 6.33
CA CYS A 40 7.87 -3.46 6.26
C CYS A 40 6.74 -2.50 6.64
N SER A 41 6.95 -1.60 7.59
CA SER A 41 6.00 -0.52 7.90
C SER A 41 5.78 0.39 6.69
N ASP A 42 6.87 0.82 6.04
CA ASP A 42 6.80 1.65 4.84
C ASP A 42 6.10 0.94 3.68
N TYR A 43 6.37 -0.37 3.50
CA TYR A 43 5.73 -1.19 2.47
C TYR A 43 4.22 -1.36 2.70
N LEU A 44 3.81 -1.62 3.94
CA LEU A 44 2.39 -1.77 4.27
C LEU A 44 1.59 -0.47 4.13
N ALA A 45 2.27 0.68 4.26
CA ALA A 45 1.68 1.99 4.02
C ALA A 45 1.54 2.33 2.52
N LEU A 46 2.10 1.53 1.61
CA LEU A 46 1.90 1.70 0.17
C LEU A 46 0.47 1.32 -0.21
N ASP A 47 -0.08 2.05 -1.16
CA ASP A 47 -1.32 1.67 -1.82
C ASP A 47 -1.21 0.29 -2.49
N GLU A 48 -2.31 -0.46 -2.51
CA GLU A 48 -2.35 -1.83 -3.05
C GLU A 48 -1.96 -1.90 -4.53
N THR A 49 -2.13 -0.82 -5.30
CA THR A 49 -1.69 -0.72 -6.70
C THR A 49 -0.19 -0.44 -6.85
N ILE A 50 0.46 0.06 -5.79
CA ILE A 50 1.88 0.40 -5.76
C ILE A 50 2.73 -0.76 -5.21
N LYS A 51 2.19 -1.54 -4.28
CA LYS A 51 2.83 -2.76 -3.75
C LYS A 51 3.37 -3.71 -4.83
N PRO A 52 2.64 -4.09 -5.89
CA PRO A 52 3.19 -4.95 -6.94
C PRO A 52 4.33 -4.26 -7.71
N LYS A 53 4.28 -2.94 -7.91
CA LYS A 53 5.37 -2.17 -8.54
C LYS A 53 6.62 -2.14 -7.68
N PHE A 54 6.47 -2.09 -6.34
CA PHE A 54 7.59 -2.21 -5.42
C PHE A 54 8.30 -3.55 -5.61
N VAL A 55 7.56 -4.67 -5.57
CA VAL A 55 8.12 -6.00 -5.78
C VAL A 55 8.80 -6.09 -7.15
N TYR A 56 8.15 -5.57 -8.19
CA TYR A 56 8.69 -5.52 -9.55
C TYR A 56 10.05 -4.82 -9.58
N PHE A 57 10.13 -3.62 -8.99
CA PHE A 57 11.34 -2.81 -8.97
C PHE A 57 12.47 -3.50 -8.19
N VAL A 58 12.18 -4.12 -7.05
CA VAL A 58 13.20 -4.80 -6.24
C VAL A 58 13.79 -6.00 -6.98
N VAL A 59 12.95 -6.83 -7.59
CA VAL A 59 13.41 -7.97 -8.42
C VAL A 59 14.28 -7.47 -9.59
N GLY A 60 13.87 -6.39 -10.26
CA GLY A 60 14.63 -5.79 -11.36
C GLY A 60 15.96 -5.17 -10.92
N HIS A 61 15.98 -4.54 -9.75
CA HIS A 61 17.18 -3.94 -9.15
C HIS A 61 18.26 -5.00 -8.88
N GLY A 62 17.87 -6.18 -8.39
CA GLY A 62 18.76 -7.33 -8.18
C GLY A 62 19.42 -7.87 -9.45
N LYS A 63 18.83 -7.63 -10.63
CA LYS A 63 19.40 -8.04 -11.93
C LYS A 63 20.42 -7.04 -12.49
N HIS A 64 20.79 -5.99 -11.75
CA HIS A 64 21.79 -4.97 -12.15
C HIS A 64 21.55 -4.35 -13.54
N GLY A 65 20.29 -4.20 -13.96
CA GLY A 65 19.95 -3.56 -15.23
C GLY A 65 20.28 -4.40 -16.49
N LYS A 66 20.43 -5.72 -16.35
CA LYS A 66 20.50 -6.62 -17.51
C LYS A 66 19.20 -6.55 -18.31
N LYS A 67 19.30 -6.09 -19.56
CA LYS A 67 18.17 -5.85 -20.48
C LYS A 67 17.46 -7.14 -20.90
N ASP A 68 18.14 -8.28 -20.81
CA ASP A 68 17.63 -9.62 -21.14
C ASP A 68 17.04 -10.36 -19.92
N ALA A 69 16.81 -9.66 -18.81
CA ALA A 69 16.17 -10.28 -17.65
C ALA A 69 14.70 -10.57 -17.98
N VAL A 70 14.42 -11.82 -18.39
CA VAL A 70 13.05 -12.34 -18.46
C VAL A 70 12.45 -12.19 -17.06
N PHE A 71 11.45 -11.32 -16.98
CA PHE A 71 10.80 -10.98 -15.74
C PHE A 71 9.67 -11.99 -15.50
N ASP A 72 9.77 -12.75 -14.41
CA ASP A 72 8.74 -13.72 -14.06
C ASP A 72 7.61 -13.00 -13.32
N GLU A 73 6.58 -12.59 -14.07
CA GLU A 73 5.38 -11.95 -13.54
C GLU A 73 4.68 -12.86 -12.50
N VAL A 74 4.68 -14.18 -12.74
CA VAL A 74 4.09 -15.17 -11.81
C VAL A 74 4.87 -15.21 -10.49
N ALA A 75 6.19 -15.05 -10.53
CA ALA A 75 7.00 -14.94 -9.32
C ALA A 75 6.63 -13.67 -8.52
N VAL A 76 6.41 -12.53 -9.19
CA VAL A 76 6.01 -11.29 -8.51
C VAL A 76 4.62 -11.40 -7.89
N GLU A 77 3.67 -12.03 -8.58
CA GLU A 77 2.33 -12.30 -8.05
C GLU A 77 2.37 -13.18 -6.79
N LYS A 78 3.30 -14.15 -6.72
CA LYS A 78 3.50 -15.01 -5.55
C LYS A 78 4.22 -14.33 -4.39
N ILE A 79 5.16 -13.42 -4.69
CA ILE A 79 5.94 -12.71 -3.66
C ILE A 79 5.04 -11.75 -2.87
N LYS A 80 4.08 -11.06 -3.53
CA LYS A 80 3.21 -10.08 -2.86
C LYS A 80 2.52 -10.65 -1.60
N PRO A 81 1.71 -11.73 -1.66
CA PRO A 81 1.01 -12.22 -0.47
C PRO A 81 1.97 -12.70 0.62
N GLN A 82 3.12 -13.29 0.27
CA GLN A 82 4.13 -13.70 1.25
C GLN A 82 4.80 -12.51 1.94
N LEU A 83 5.07 -11.45 1.18
CA LEU A 83 5.63 -10.21 1.72
C LEU A 83 4.62 -9.48 2.59
N ASP A 84 3.35 -9.42 2.18
CA ASP A 84 2.26 -8.86 2.97
C ASP A 84 2.13 -9.60 4.32
N GLU A 85 2.16 -10.93 4.33
CA GLU A 85 2.10 -11.72 5.57
C GLU A 85 3.33 -11.51 6.46
N TYR A 86 4.53 -11.58 5.87
CA TYR A 86 5.77 -11.34 6.59
C TYR A 86 5.79 -9.94 7.23
N CYS A 87 5.41 -8.92 6.48
CA CYS A 87 5.51 -7.54 6.94
C CYS A 87 4.48 -7.19 8.01
N LYS A 88 3.31 -7.83 8.06
CA LYS A 88 2.31 -7.63 9.12
C LYS A 88 2.85 -7.86 10.53
N VAL A 89 3.83 -8.75 10.68
CA VAL A 89 4.42 -9.10 11.99
C VAL A 89 5.88 -8.64 12.15
N ASN A 90 6.49 -8.08 11.11
CA ASN A 90 7.90 -7.67 11.07
C ASN A 90 8.10 -6.19 10.70
N LEU A 91 7.30 -5.29 11.27
CA LEU A 91 7.19 -3.88 10.85
C LEU A 91 8.53 -3.14 10.69
N THR A 92 9.51 -3.43 11.54
CA THR A 92 10.83 -2.75 11.53
C THR A 92 11.86 -3.42 10.61
N LYS A 93 11.56 -4.62 10.08
CA LYS A 93 12.45 -5.34 9.18
C LYS A 93 12.38 -4.74 7.78
N SER A 94 13.41 -5.02 6.98
CA SER A 94 13.50 -4.60 5.59
C SER A 94 12.54 -5.41 4.71
N ALA A 95 11.64 -4.72 4.00
CA ALA A 95 10.81 -5.33 2.97
C ALA A 95 11.63 -5.63 1.71
N TYR A 96 12.59 -4.76 1.39
CA TYR A 96 13.53 -4.92 0.28
C TYR A 96 14.29 -6.24 0.38
N ASP A 97 14.93 -6.49 1.53
CA ASP A 97 15.75 -7.70 1.71
C ASP A 97 14.90 -8.96 1.67
N LYS A 98 13.66 -8.89 2.18
CA LYS A 98 12.72 -10.02 2.11
C LYS A 98 12.38 -10.37 0.66
N VAL A 99 12.09 -9.36 -0.18
CA VAL A 99 11.85 -9.59 -1.61
C VAL A 99 13.09 -10.14 -2.28
N MET A 100 14.27 -9.57 -2.03
CA MET A 100 15.53 -10.05 -2.60
C MET A 100 15.83 -11.50 -2.21
N ALA A 101 15.49 -11.91 -0.99
CA ALA A 101 15.65 -13.28 -0.49
C ALA A 101 14.61 -14.26 -1.06
N SER A 102 13.40 -13.78 -1.40
CA SER A 102 12.36 -14.59 -2.06
C SER A 102 12.49 -14.62 -3.58
N SER A 103 13.26 -13.69 -4.15
CA SER A 103 13.45 -13.59 -5.59
C SER A 103 14.39 -14.69 -6.06
N MET A 104 14.22 -15.11 -7.31
CA MET A 104 15.07 -16.00 -8.12
C MET A 104 16.55 -15.54 -8.22
N ALA A 105 17.20 -15.33 -7.09
CA ALA A 105 18.61 -14.99 -6.88
C ALA A 105 19.36 -16.19 -6.26
N SER A 106 18.66 -17.18 -5.72
CA SER A 106 19.25 -18.39 -5.15
C SER A 106 19.15 -19.63 -6.03
N GLU A 107 18.36 -19.61 -7.10
CA GLU A 107 18.35 -20.70 -8.09
C GLU A 107 19.18 -20.29 -9.31
N PRO A 108 20.32 -20.97 -9.59
CA PRO A 108 20.89 -20.95 -10.92
C PRO A 108 19.93 -21.72 -11.82
N HIS A 109 19.07 -21.04 -12.57
CA HIS A 109 18.47 -21.65 -13.75
C HIS A 109 19.60 -22.01 -14.73
N GLY A 110 20.15 -23.22 -14.63
CA GLY A 110 21.12 -23.72 -15.59
C GLY A 110 22.13 -24.80 -15.16
N LEU A 111 22.25 -25.21 -13.89
CA LEU A 111 23.14 -26.33 -13.53
C LEU A 111 22.37 -27.65 -13.41
N LYS A 112 21.94 -28.19 -14.56
CA LYS A 112 21.83 -29.65 -14.67
C LYS A 112 23.26 -30.18 -14.70
N ALA A 113 23.64 -30.87 -13.64
CA ALA A 113 24.83 -31.69 -13.60
C ALA A 113 24.88 -32.61 -14.83
N LYS A 114 25.97 -32.53 -15.57
CA LYS A 114 26.45 -33.59 -16.45
C LYS A 114 27.95 -33.71 -16.25
#